data_AF-A0A933QB11-F1
#
_entry.id   AF-A0A933QB11-F1
#
_cell.length_a   1.000
_cell.length_b   1.000
_cell.length_c   1.000
_cell.angle_alpha   90.00
_cell.angle_beta   90.00
_cell.angle_gamma   90.00
#
_symmetry.space_group_name_H-M   'P 1'
#
loop_
_entity.id
_entity.type
_entity.pdbx_description
1 polymer ?
#
loop_
_entity_poly.entity_id
_entity_poly.type
_entity_poly.pdbx_seq_one_letter_code
_entity_poly.pdbx_strand_id
1 'polypeptide(L)'
;MTNAACRRLLAVLCLSSSVLAGQAEADDQMLLMLSGDEQLVSIATGTPQPVSKAPSVATVITAADIRATGATTLSDVLESVPGMHVSRSGLLWAPLYSIRGIQTLFTPEVLIMINGIPLTNSYYGDRGRLMGDIPLEHIARIEVIRGPGSAVHGAEAVSGAINIITRTASDIAGTESGLRAGSYRTYDGWVQHGGKWGEVDVAAYLRLGTTEGSGGTVGADAQTALDRTFGTRASNAPGPVQNGYDSIDARLDLALDHWRLRLGHIDRPNHGTGTGVADALDPLTKGHGKYTNLDLTWHNPKLTENWALTAQASYYDTSEEEVDITLFPAGSAFPLALPGGASSTVGMVGRPEHWERQQRLSVSALYGGFEKHKLRAGAGYNLVDMYRVTETKNFTFVYIPGVGYVPQCINLACSIVEATQANGLAFLTPHERRSVFAYLQD
;
A
#
# COMPACT_ATOMS: atom_id res chain seq x y z
N MET A 1 14.93 -66.04 -34.68
CA MET A 1 13.70 -65.92 -33.85
C MET A 1 14.17 -66.15 -32.42
N THR A 2 14.27 -65.18 -31.52
CA THR A 2 13.32 -64.20 -30.96
C THR A 2 14.14 -63.16 -30.15
N ASN A 3 13.54 -62.03 -29.74
CA ASN A 3 14.06 -61.04 -28.75
C ASN A 3 14.43 -59.62 -29.23
N ALA A 4 13.80 -59.08 -30.28
CA ALA A 4 13.88 -57.63 -30.55
C ALA A 4 12.52 -56.90 -30.50
N ALA A 5 11.40 -57.61 -30.70
CA ALA A 5 10.08 -56.97 -30.79
C ALA A 5 9.43 -56.64 -29.43
N CYS A 6 9.78 -57.35 -28.35
CA CYS A 6 9.13 -57.18 -27.05
C CYS A 6 9.61 -55.96 -26.25
N ARG A 7 10.76 -55.36 -26.61
CA ARG A 7 11.34 -54.21 -25.88
C ARG A 7 10.86 -52.84 -26.37
N ARG A 8 10.27 -52.75 -27.58
CA ARG A 8 9.75 -51.48 -28.13
C ARG A 8 8.29 -51.20 -27.75
N LEU A 9 7.51 -52.22 -27.36
CA LEU A 9 6.12 -52.04 -26.96
C LEU A 9 5.96 -51.49 -25.52
N LEU A 10 6.89 -51.80 -24.60
CA LEU A 10 6.85 -51.28 -23.22
C LEU A 10 7.24 -49.79 -23.12
N ALA A 11 8.08 -49.27 -24.02
CA ALA A 11 8.49 -47.87 -24.00
C ALA A 11 7.36 -46.93 -24.47
N VAL A 12 6.51 -47.37 -25.40
CA VAL A 12 5.39 -46.57 -25.93
C VAL A 12 4.20 -46.51 -24.95
N LEU A 13 4.02 -47.53 -24.10
CA LEU A 13 3.00 -47.50 -23.04
C LEU A 13 3.35 -46.57 -21.86
N CYS A 14 4.64 -46.40 -21.52
CA CYS A 14 5.04 -45.47 -20.45
C CYS A 14 4.96 -43.99 -20.88
N LEU A 15 5.22 -43.68 -22.16
CA LEU A 15 5.15 -42.31 -22.70
C LEU A 15 3.72 -41.80 -22.92
N SER A 16 2.73 -42.69 -23.01
CA SER A 16 1.31 -42.31 -23.08
C SER A 16 0.68 -42.07 -21.71
N SER A 17 1.31 -42.56 -20.64
CA SER A 17 0.81 -42.42 -19.26
C SER A 17 1.12 -41.03 -18.66
N SER A 18 2.24 -40.42 -19.03
CA SER A 18 2.65 -39.09 -18.55
C SER A 18 1.91 -37.94 -19.24
N VAL A 19 1.49 -38.13 -20.50
CA VAL A 19 0.68 -37.13 -21.24
C VAL A 19 -0.74 -37.01 -20.67
N LEU A 20 -1.34 -38.11 -20.20
CA LEU A 20 -2.66 -38.07 -19.56
C LEU A 20 -2.63 -37.42 -18.16
N ALA A 21 -1.53 -37.54 -17.42
CA ALA A 21 -1.41 -36.99 -16.07
C ALA A 21 -1.32 -35.45 -16.05
N GLY A 22 -0.63 -34.85 -17.03
CA GLY A 22 -0.49 -33.39 -17.14
C GLY A 22 -1.78 -32.68 -17.58
N GLN A 23 -2.62 -33.33 -18.39
CA GLN A 23 -3.95 -32.80 -18.75
C GLN A 23 -4.93 -32.88 -17.57
N ALA A 24 -4.89 -33.96 -16.78
CA ALA A 24 -5.75 -34.12 -15.61
C ALA A 24 -5.52 -33.03 -14.53
N GLU A 25 -4.27 -32.63 -14.25
CA GLU A 25 -4.02 -31.58 -13.26
C GLU A 25 -4.43 -30.16 -13.70
N ALA A 26 -4.35 -29.87 -15.00
CA ALA A 26 -4.79 -28.60 -15.57
C ALA A 26 -6.32 -28.52 -15.67
N ASP A 27 -6.96 -29.64 -16.02
CA ASP A 27 -8.41 -29.78 -16.03
C ASP A 27 -8.98 -29.78 -14.62
N ASP A 28 -8.31 -30.38 -13.62
CA ASP A 28 -8.70 -30.31 -12.21
C ASP A 28 -8.60 -28.89 -11.65
N GLN A 29 -7.59 -28.10 -12.03
CA GLN A 29 -7.49 -26.69 -11.64
C GLN A 29 -8.59 -25.83 -12.28
N MET A 30 -8.92 -26.10 -13.55
CA MET A 30 -10.05 -25.48 -14.23
C MET A 30 -11.39 -25.92 -13.63
N LEU A 31 -11.52 -27.19 -13.24
CA LEU A 31 -12.69 -27.74 -12.55
C LEU A 31 -12.84 -27.11 -11.17
N LEU A 32 -11.77 -26.92 -10.41
CA LEU A 32 -11.77 -26.23 -9.11
C LEU A 32 -12.18 -24.76 -9.26
N MET A 33 -11.76 -24.09 -10.34
CA MET A 33 -12.24 -22.75 -10.71
C MET A 33 -13.75 -22.72 -11.01
N LEU A 34 -14.28 -23.77 -11.64
CA LEU A 34 -15.70 -23.93 -11.95
C LEU A 34 -16.54 -24.43 -10.75
N SER A 35 -15.92 -25.11 -9.79
CA SER A 35 -16.59 -25.75 -8.64
C SER A 35 -16.80 -24.80 -7.46
N GLY A 36 -16.10 -23.65 -7.43
CA GLY A 36 -16.25 -22.65 -6.36
C GLY A 36 -15.72 -23.07 -4.99
N ASP A 37 -15.14 -24.26 -4.85
CA ASP A 37 -14.78 -24.87 -3.56
C ASP A 37 -13.36 -24.52 -3.06
N GLU A 38 -12.46 -24.02 -3.92
CA GLU A 38 -11.12 -23.56 -3.49
C GLU A 38 -10.83 -22.11 -3.88
N GLN A 39 -10.54 -21.28 -2.88
CA GLN A 39 -10.09 -19.90 -3.09
C GLN A 39 -8.70 -19.89 -3.73
N LEU A 40 -8.54 -19.04 -4.75
CA LEU A 40 -7.25 -18.85 -5.42
C LEU A 40 -6.44 -17.74 -4.75
N VAL A 41 -5.13 -17.95 -4.67
CA VAL A 41 -4.13 -16.96 -4.26
C VAL A 41 -3.08 -16.84 -5.35
N SER A 42 -2.74 -15.61 -5.71
CA SER A 42 -1.73 -15.32 -6.74
C SER A 42 -0.44 -14.78 -6.13
N ILE A 43 -0.56 -14.11 -4.98
CA ILE A 43 0.56 -13.45 -4.31
C ILE A 43 1.65 -14.44 -3.84
N ALA A 44 1.37 -15.75 -3.71
CA ALA A 44 2.33 -16.70 -3.14
C ALA A 44 3.38 -17.22 -4.13
N THR A 45 3.04 -17.24 -5.42
CA THR A 45 3.89 -17.78 -6.50
C THR A 45 3.95 -16.84 -7.71
N GLY A 46 3.17 -15.76 -7.70
CA GLY A 46 2.93 -14.89 -8.86
C GLY A 46 2.08 -15.53 -9.96
N THR A 47 1.46 -16.68 -9.66
CA THR A 47 0.51 -17.38 -10.53
C THR A 47 -0.72 -17.78 -9.70
N PRO A 48 -1.95 -17.68 -10.23
CA PRO A 48 -3.13 -18.14 -9.50
C PRO A 48 -3.03 -19.64 -9.20
N GLN A 49 -3.18 -20.01 -7.93
CA GLN A 49 -3.25 -21.40 -7.48
C GLN A 49 -4.16 -21.51 -6.26
N PRO A 50 -4.72 -22.70 -5.96
CA PRO A 50 -5.46 -22.92 -4.73
C PRO A 50 -4.67 -22.54 -3.48
N VAL A 51 -5.34 -21.98 -2.48
CA VAL A 51 -4.73 -21.67 -1.16
C VAL A 51 -4.08 -22.91 -0.54
N SER A 52 -4.67 -24.10 -0.73
CA SER A 52 -4.13 -25.39 -0.26
C SER A 52 -2.78 -25.76 -0.88
N LYS A 53 -2.45 -25.21 -2.05
CA LYS A 53 -1.19 -25.42 -2.77
C LYS A 53 -0.20 -24.27 -2.59
N ALA A 54 -0.56 -23.23 -1.82
CA ALA A 54 0.33 -22.11 -1.55
C ALA A 54 1.50 -22.56 -0.64
N PRO A 55 2.76 -22.27 -1.00
CA PRO A 55 3.92 -22.64 -0.19
C PRO A 55 4.02 -21.85 1.13
N SER A 56 3.19 -20.83 1.30
CA SER A 56 3.14 -19.95 2.47
C SER A 56 1.75 -19.92 3.08
N VAL A 57 1.65 -19.59 4.36
CA VAL A 57 0.37 -19.45 5.07
C VAL A 57 -0.41 -18.27 4.48
N ALA A 58 -1.35 -18.59 3.59
CA ALA A 58 -2.19 -17.62 2.89
C ALA A 58 -3.58 -17.50 3.54
N THR A 59 -4.18 -16.33 3.39
CA THR A 59 -5.59 -16.06 3.71
C THR A 59 -6.18 -15.32 2.53
N VAL A 60 -7.37 -15.69 2.09
CA VAL A 60 -8.12 -14.93 1.11
C VAL A 60 -9.42 -14.47 1.75
N ILE A 61 -9.71 -13.17 1.65
CA ILE A 61 -10.93 -12.55 2.15
C ILE A 61 -11.72 -12.11 0.92
N THR A 62 -12.86 -12.74 0.67
CA THR A 62 -13.70 -12.46 -0.50
C THR A 62 -14.58 -11.24 -0.28
N ALA A 63 -15.14 -10.69 -1.36
CA ALA A 63 -16.17 -9.64 -1.26
C ALA A 63 -17.38 -10.05 -0.39
N ALA A 64 -17.73 -11.35 -0.34
CA ALA A 64 -18.79 -11.85 0.53
C ALA A 64 -18.38 -11.79 2.01
N ASP A 65 -17.14 -12.20 2.33
CA ASP A 65 -16.59 -12.12 3.68
C ASP A 65 -16.52 -10.67 4.16
N ILE A 66 -16.01 -9.75 3.32
CA ILE A 66 -15.94 -8.31 3.61
C ILE A 66 -17.32 -7.75 3.96
N ARG A 67 -18.37 -8.11 3.20
CA ARG A 67 -19.74 -7.67 3.49
C ARG A 67 -20.28 -8.27 4.79
N ALA A 68 -19.92 -9.52 5.10
CA ALA A 68 -20.40 -10.21 6.28
C ALA A 68 -19.82 -9.67 7.60
N THR A 69 -18.62 -9.07 7.56
CA THR A 69 -17.99 -8.47 8.77
C THR A 69 -18.61 -7.15 9.19
N GLY A 70 -19.24 -6.40 8.26
CA GLY A 70 -19.67 -5.03 8.52
C GLY A 70 -18.52 -4.03 8.69
N ALA A 71 -17.30 -4.43 8.34
CA ALA A 71 -16.12 -3.58 8.37
C ALA A 71 -16.29 -2.36 7.46
N THR A 72 -15.74 -1.22 7.89
CA THR A 72 -15.85 0.06 7.16
C THR A 72 -14.54 0.54 6.58
N THR A 73 -13.42 -0.01 7.04
CA THR A 73 -12.07 0.30 6.56
C THR A 73 -11.33 -0.97 6.19
N LEU A 74 -10.30 -0.85 5.35
CA LEU A 74 -9.42 -1.96 5.03
C LEU A 74 -8.73 -2.52 6.29
N SER A 75 -8.34 -1.63 7.22
CA SER A 75 -7.73 -2.02 8.49
C SER A 75 -8.64 -2.92 9.33
N ASP A 76 -9.95 -2.61 9.40
CA ASP A 76 -10.93 -3.44 10.12
C ASP A 76 -11.06 -4.83 9.49
N VAL A 77 -11.06 -4.90 8.16
CA VAL A 77 -11.10 -6.18 7.44
C VAL A 77 -9.85 -7.00 7.74
N LEU A 78 -8.68 -6.35 7.72
CA LEU A 78 -7.39 -7.00 7.96
C LEU A 78 -7.26 -7.53 9.40
N GLU A 79 -7.82 -6.85 10.41
CA GLU A 79 -7.86 -7.35 11.80
C GLU A 79 -8.54 -8.73 11.95
N SER A 80 -9.38 -9.15 10.99
CA SER A 80 -9.96 -10.50 11.00
C SER A 80 -8.95 -11.62 10.66
N VAL A 81 -7.77 -11.29 10.15
CA VAL A 81 -6.76 -12.26 9.72
C VAL A 81 -5.96 -12.77 10.91
N PRO A 82 -5.91 -14.09 11.17
CA PRO A 82 -5.19 -14.61 12.33
C PRO A 82 -3.69 -14.27 12.30
N GLY A 83 -3.15 -13.82 13.43
CA GLY A 83 -1.73 -13.46 13.55
C GLY A 83 -1.34 -12.18 12.82
N MET A 84 -2.32 -11.40 12.36
CA MET A 84 -2.14 -10.00 11.98
C MET A 84 -2.72 -9.10 13.08
N HIS A 85 -2.14 -7.92 13.22
CA HIS A 85 -2.66 -6.83 14.04
C HIS A 85 -2.41 -5.51 13.30
N VAL A 86 -3.37 -4.60 13.35
CA VAL A 86 -3.26 -3.27 12.76
C VAL A 86 -3.26 -2.25 13.89
N SER A 87 -2.07 -1.85 14.32
CA SER A 87 -1.91 -0.79 15.31
C SER A 87 -1.86 0.59 14.64
N ARG A 88 -1.77 1.66 15.43
CA ARG A 88 -1.67 3.03 14.93
C ARG A 88 -0.36 3.65 15.40
N SER A 89 0.36 4.28 14.48
CA SER A 89 1.56 5.03 14.80
C SER A 89 1.21 6.32 15.57
N GLY A 90 2.03 6.68 16.56
CA GLY A 90 1.97 8.01 17.18
C GLY A 90 2.34 9.13 16.20
N LEU A 91 3.03 8.78 15.11
CA LEU A 91 3.26 9.66 13.97
C LEU A 91 2.07 9.57 13.02
N LEU A 92 1.37 10.68 12.87
CA LEU A 92 0.36 10.88 11.81
C LEU A 92 -0.83 9.93 11.87
N TRP A 93 -0.98 9.15 12.96
CA TRP A 93 -2.01 8.12 13.13
C TRP A 93 -2.08 7.09 11.98
N ALA A 94 -0.95 6.87 11.31
CA ALA A 94 -0.84 5.94 10.21
C ALA A 94 -1.05 4.49 10.69
N PRO A 95 -1.72 3.62 9.91
CA PRO A 95 -1.90 2.21 10.27
C PRO A 95 -0.56 1.47 10.17
N LEU A 96 -0.22 0.72 11.22
CA LEU A 96 0.95 -0.15 11.30
C LEU A 96 0.50 -1.60 11.20
N TYR A 97 0.78 -2.21 10.05
CA TYR A 97 0.43 -3.61 9.78
C TYR A 97 1.51 -4.54 10.36
N SER A 98 1.16 -5.28 11.40
CA SER A 98 2.04 -6.27 12.03
C SER A 98 1.60 -7.69 11.70
N ILE A 99 2.53 -8.51 11.23
CA ILE A 99 2.32 -9.95 11.04
C ILE A 99 3.25 -10.68 12.00
N ARG A 100 2.69 -11.57 12.84
CA ARG A 100 3.44 -12.33 13.87
C ARG A 100 4.26 -11.44 14.82
N GLY A 101 3.79 -10.23 15.10
CA GLY A 101 4.43 -9.28 16.03
C GLY A 101 5.64 -8.53 15.46
N ILE A 102 5.97 -8.70 14.17
CA ILE A 102 7.03 -7.92 13.52
C ILE A 102 6.43 -6.59 13.06
N GLN A 103 6.94 -5.48 13.60
CA GLN A 103 6.60 -4.13 13.18
C GLN A 103 7.74 -3.15 13.51
N THR A 104 7.87 -2.10 12.71
CA THR A 104 8.71 -0.93 13.00
C THR A 104 7.88 0.35 12.86
N LEU A 105 8.47 1.51 13.13
CA LEU A 105 7.78 2.80 13.12
C LEU A 105 7.09 3.14 11.77
N PHE A 106 7.62 2.59 10.67
CA PHE A 106 7.10 2.82 9.31
C PHE A 106 6.66 1.52 8.60
N THR A 107 6.77 0.37 9.27
CA THR A 107 6.34 -0.96 8.78
C THR A 107 6.72 -1.33 7.31
N PRO A 108 7.95 -1.08 6.82
CA PRO A 108 8.35 -1.47 5.46
C PRO A 108 8.38 -3.01 5.26
N GLU A 109 8.25 -3.81 6.32
CA GLU A 109 8.38 -5.27 6.28
C GLU A 109 7.14 -6.00 5.73
N VAL A 110 5.99 -5.32 5.61
CA VAL A 110 4.76 -5.87 5.01
C VAL A 110 4.49 -5.17 3.67
N LEU A 111 4.55 -5.92 2.57
CA LEU A 111 4.28 -5.39 1.23
C LEU A 111 2.79 -5.25 0.97
N ILE A 112 2.32 -4.05 0.63
CA ILE A 112 0.93 -3.82 0.20
C ILE A 112 0.90 -3.54 -1.30
N MET A 113 -0.04 -4.19 -1.99
CA MET A 113 -0.24 -4.10 -3.41
C MET A 113 -1.70 -3.89 -3.77
N ILE A 114 -1.96 -3.20 -4.88
CA ILE A 114 -3.24 -3.28 -5.60
C ILE A 114 -2.97 -3.98 -6.92
N ASN A 115 -3.71 -5.05 -7.18
CA ASN A 115 -3.59 -5.83 -8.41
C ASN A 115 -2.13 -6.27 -8.71
N GLY A 116 -1.37 -6.58 -7.66
CA GLY A 116 0.04 -6.99 -7.76
C GLY A 116 1.05 -5.84 -7.94
N ILE A 117 0.60 -4.58 -7.93
CA ILE A 117 1.47 -3.41 -8.05
C ILE A 117 1.74 -2.85 -6.66
N PRO A 118 3.01 -2.74 -6.23
CA PRO A 118 3.36 -2.16 -4.94
C PRO A 118 2.87 -0.73 -4.79
N LEU A 119 2.26 -0.43 -3.65
CA LEU A 119 2.00 0.93 -3.20
C LEU A 119 3.10 1.31 -2.20
N THR A 120 4.15 1.94 -2.71
CA THR A 120 5.31 2.37 -1.91
C THR A 120 5.58 3.85 -2.15
N ASN A 121 5.96 4.56 -1.10
CA ASN A 121 6.54 5.90 -1.14
C ASN A 121 7.99 5.82 -0.65
N SER A 122 8.91 6.48 -1.35
CA SER A 122 10.35 6.47 -1.05
C SER A 122 10.73 7.26 0.19
N TYR A 123 9.88 8.17 0.65
CA TYR A 123 10.14 9.01 1.82
C TYR A 123 9.90 8.27 3.14
N TYR A 124 8.66 7.86 3.40
CA TYR A 124 8.32 7.21 4.67
C TYR A 124 8.57 5.71 4.65
N GLY A 125 8.57 5.05 3.49
CA GLY A 125 8.45 3.58 3.41
C GLY A 125 7.09 3.05 3.92
N ASP A 126 6.34 3.87 4.66
CA ASP A 126 4.98 3.66 5.08
C ASP A 126 4.05 3.61 3.87
N ARG A 127 3.24 2.55 3.86
CA ARG A 127 2.25 2.24 2.84
C ARG A 127 0.86 2.65 3.28
N GLY A 128 0.68 3.09 4.54
CA GLY A 128 -0.59 3.10 5.24
C GLY A 128 -1.32 4.43 5.29
N ARG A 129 -0.62 5.57 5.37
CA ARG A 129 -1.26 6.87 5.67
C ARG A 129 -2.41 7.23 4.71
N LEU A 130 -2.22 7.01 3.42
CA LEU A 130 -3.21 7.35 2.40
C LEU A 130 -4.02 6.13 1.91
N MET A 131 -3.65 4.93 2.37
CA MET A 131 -4.34 3.67 2.09
C MET A 131 -5.46 3.33 3.06
N GLY A 132 -5.65 4.12 4.13
CA GLY A 132 -6.65 3.87 5.18
C GLY A 132 -8.06 3.58 4.67
N ASP A 133 -8.40 3.99 3.45
CA ASP A 133 -9.75 3.90 2.90
C ASP A 133 -9.79 3.54 1.42
N ILE A 134 -9.13 2.44 1.02
CA ILE A 134 -9.52 1.80 -0.25
C ILE A 134 -10.99 1.40 -0.13
N PRO A 135 -11.84 1.78 -1.09
CA PRO A 135 -13.26 1.47 -1.01
C PRO A 135 -13.52 -0.04 -1.04
N LEU A 136 -14.09 -0.56 0.04
CA LEU A 136 -14.31 -2.00 0.25
C LEU A 136 -15.29 -2.60 -0.76
N GLU A 137 -16.27 -1.80 -1.18
CA GLU A 137 -17.28 -2.12 -2.18
C GLU A 137 -16.69 -2.49 -3.55
N HIS A 138 -15.52 -1.93 -3.89
CA HIS A 138 -14.83 -2.18 -5.15
C HIS A 138 -13.75 -3.27 -5.06
N ILE A 139 -13.58 -3.89 -3.89
CA ILE A 139 -12.66 -5.01 -3.69
C ILE A 139 -13.36 -6.30 -4.11
N ALA A 140 -12.72 -7.09 -4.96
CA ALA A 140 -13.15 -8.44 -5.28
C ALA A 140 -12.68 -9.43 -4.21
N ARG A 141 -11.41 -9.30 -3.81
CA ARG A 141 -10.82 -10.05 -2.69
C ARG A 141 -9.54 -9.39 -2.18
N ILE A 142 -9.13 -9.78 -0.97
CA ILE A 142 -7.84 -9.45 -0.37
C ILE A 142 -7.07 -10.76 -0.19
N GLU A 143 -5.83 -10.81 -0.66
CA GLU A 143 -4.93 -11.94 -0.48
C GLU A 143 -3.84 -11.54 0.53
N VAL A 144 -3.68 -12.31 1.62
CA VAL A 144 -2.68 -12.05 2.67
C VAL A 144 -1.76 -13.25 2.81
N ILE A 145 -0.46 -13.03 2.63
CA ILE A 145 0.59 -13.99 2.97
C ILE A 145 1.21 -13.60 4.30
N ARG A 146 1.29 -14.57 5.20
CA ARG A 146 1.94 -14.42 6.51
C ARG A 146 3.25 -15.20 6.52
N GLY A 147 4.37 -14.50 6.64
CA GLY A 147 5.72 -15.05 6.58
C GLY A 147 6.52 -14.55 5.37
N PRO A 148 7.76 -15.06 5.18
CA PRO A 148 8.70 -14.52 4.19
C PRO A 148 8.16 -14.61 2.76
N GLY A 149 7.67 -13.49 2.24
CA GLY A 149 7.26 -13.31 0.84
C GLY A 149 8.39 -12.82 -0.07
N SER A 150 9.58 -12.58 0.50
CA SER A 150 10.71 -11.97 -0.21
C SER A 150 11.25 -12.76 -1.38
N ALA A 151 11.03 -14.08 -1.42
CA ALA A 151 11.42 -14.91 -2.57
C ALA A 151 10.70 -14.48 -3.85
N VAL A 152 9.44 -14.02 -3.75
CA VAL A 152 8.62 -13.62 -4.90
C VAL A 152 8.60 -12.10 -5.06
N HIS A 153 8.52 -11.35 -3.96
CA HIS A 153 8.28 -9.91 -3.99
C HIS A 153 9.43 -9.03 -3.50
N GLY A 154 10.57 -9.63 -3.12
CA GLY A 154 11.77 -8.90 -2.72
C GLY A 154 11.78 -8.40 -1.26
N ALA A 155 12.68 -7.47 -0.98
CA ALA A 155 13.06 -7.07 0.38
C ALA A 155 11.94 -6.43 1.21
N GLU A 156 10.83 -6.06 0.58
CA GLU A 156 9.73 -5.35 1.24
C GLU A 156 8.61 -6.30 1.74
N ALA A 157 8.74 -7.61 1.49
CA ALA A 157 7.78 -8.65 1.89
C ALA A 157 8.37 -9.61 2.95
N VAL A 158 9.22 -9.10 3.85
CA VAL A 158 9.94 -9.91 4.85
C VAL A 158 8.98 -10.57 5.85
N SER A 159 8.00 -9.81 6.34
CA SER A 159 7.00 -10.29 7.30
C SER A 159 5.78 -10.88 6.60
N GLY A 160 5.48 -10.41 5.39
CA GLY A 160 4.35 -10.86 4.59
C GLY A 160 4.00 -9.90 3.47
N ALA A 161 2.90 -10.18 2.80
CA ALA A 161 2.38 -9.34 1.74
C ALA A 161 0.84 -9.35 1.72
N ILE A 162 0.24 -8.22 1.38
CA ILE A 162 -1.19 -7.96 1.27
C ILE A 162 -1.45 -7.49 -0.16
N ASN A 163 -2.27 -8.21 -0.92
CA ASN A 163 -2.64 -7.83 -2.28
C ASN A 163 -4.14 -7.63 -2.37
N ILE A 164 -4.54 -6.43 -2.78
CA ILE A 164 -5.93 -6.03 -2.92
C ILE A 164 -6.29 -6.16 -4.38
N ILE A 165 -7.23 -7.06 -4.67
CA ILE A 165 -7.71 -7.29 -6.03
C ILE A 165 -9.00 -6.51 -6.21
N THR A 166 -8.99 -5.57 -7.16
CA THR A 166 -10.19 -4.78 -7.48
C THR A 166 -11.15 -5.57 -8.37
N ARG A 167 -12.43 -5.21 -8.31
CA ARG A 167 -13.46 -5.79 -9.18
C ARG A 167 -13.19 -5.49 -10.65
N THR A 168 -13.52 -6.47 -11.48
CA THR A 168 -13.49 -6.42 -12.94
C THR A 168 -14.91 -6.47 -13.51
N ALA A 169 -15.06 -6.40 -14.83
CA ALA A 169 -16.37 -6.38 -15.48
C ALA A 169 -17.25 -7.60 -15.11
N SER A 170 -16.64 -8.77 -14.89
CA SER A 170 -17.36 -9.99 -14.48
C SER A 170 -17.79 -9.99 -13.02
N ASP A 171 -17.18 -9.16 -12.18
CA ASP A 171 -17.46 -9.07 -10.73
C ASP A 171 -18.58 -8.08 -10.40
N ILE A 172 -19.00 -7.26 -11.36
CA ILE A 172 -20.01 -6.21 -11.16
C ILE A 172 -21.20 -6.50 -12.07
N ALA A 173 -22.38 -6.66 -11.48
CA ALA A 173 -23.59 -7.02 -12.21
C ALA A 173 -24.28 -5.79 -12.82
N GLY A 174 -23.73 -5.25 -13.91
CA GLY A 174 -24.25 -4.04 -14.53
C GLY A 174 -23.89 -2.80 -13.72
N THR A 175 -24.85 -1.94 -13.40
CA THR A 175 -24.62 -0.74 -12.56
C THR A 175 -25.06 -0.98 -11.13
N GLU A 176 -24.14 -0.77 -10.19
CA GLU A 176 -24.39 -0.79 -8.76
C GLU A 176 -24.08 0.60 -8.18
N SER A 177 -24.83 1.03 -7.17
CA SER A 177 -24.55 2.26 -6.42
C SER A 177 -24.92 2.11 -4.96
N GLY A 178 -24.34 2.95 -4.12
CA GLY A 178 -24.57 2.94 -2.68
C GLY A 178 -24.36 4.31 -2.06
N LEU A 179 -24.98 4.48 -0.88
CA LEU A 179 -24.82 5.64 -0.02
C LEU A 179 -24.53 5.15 1.40
N ARG A 180 -23.65 5.84 2.11
CA ARG A 180 -23.30 5.56 3.51
C ARG A 180 -23.44 6.85 4.32
N ALA A 181 -24.00 6.72 5.52
CA ALA A 181 -24.08 7.78 6.52
C ALA A 181 -23.83 7.18 7.91
N GLY A 182 -23.11 7.89 8.77
CA GLY A 182 -22.76 7.40 10.10
C GLY A 182 -22.23 8.47 11.06
N SER A 183 -21.74 8.00 12.21
CA SER A 183 -21.10 8.84 13.24
C SER A 183 -19.94 9.68 12.67
N TYR A 184 -19.49 10.68 13.42
CA TYR A 184 -18.38 11.57 13.02
C TYR A 184 -18.62 12.27 11.68
N ARG A 185 -19.88 12.62 11.41
CA ARG A 185 -20.31 13.26 10.15
C ARG A 185 -19.78 12.53 8.91
N THR A 186 -19.81 11.20 8.96
CA THR A 186 -19.34 10.35 7.88
C THR A 186 -20.44 10.22 6.84
N TYR A 187 -20.15 10.62 5.60
CA TYR A 187 -21.05 10.48 4.46
C TYR A 187 -20.25 10.15 3.21
N ASP A 188 -20.71 9.19 2.43
CA ASP A 188 -20.17 8.95 1.09
C ASP A 188 -21.19 8.30 0.18
N GLY A 189 -20.93 8.41 -1.12
CA GLY A 189 -21.68 7.76 -2.16
C GLY A 189 -20.75 7.22 -3.21
N TRP A 190 -21.13 6.08 -3.78
CA TRP A 190 -20.35 5.42 -4.81
C TRP A 190 -21.26 4.90 -5.93
N VAL A 191 -20.65 4.77 -7.10
CA VAL A 191 -21.23 4.13 -8.28
C VAL A 191 -20.16 3.28 -8.95
N GLN A 192 -20.57 2.11 -9.41
CA GLN A 192 -19.71 1.25 -10.21
C GLN A 192 -20.49 0.57 -11.33
N HIS A 193 -19.80 0.28 -12.43
CA HIS A 193 -20.40 -0.38 -13.57
C HIS A 193 -19.48 -1.47 -14.11
N GLY A 194 -20.03 -2.66 -14.36
CA GLY A 194 -19.38 -3.74 -15.09
C GLY A 194 -20.18 -4.12 -16.32
N GLY A 195 -19.51 -4.27 -17.45
CA GLY A 195 -20.16 -4.67 -18.69
C GLY A 195 -19.19 -4.84 -19.85
N LYS A 196 -19.74 -4.93 -21.05
CA LYS A 196 -18.98 -5.00 -22.30
C LYS A 196 -19.26 -3.76 -23.16
N TRP A 197 -18.22 -3.16 -23.70
CA TRP A 197 -18.30 -2.15 -24.75
C TRP A 197 -17.66 -2.70 -26.03
N GLY A 198 -18.50 -3.26 -26.90
CA GLY A 198 -18.02 -4.09 -28.00
C GLY A 198 -17.35 -5.35 -27.46
N GLU A 199 -16.09 -5.58 -27.82
CA GLU A 199 -15.27 -6.69 -27.33
C GLU A 199 -14.51 -6.37 -26.03
N VAL A 200 -14.51 -5.10 -25.61
CA VAL A 200 -13.80 -4.65 -24.42
C VAL A 200 -14.65 -4.91 -23.18
N ASP A 201 -14.12 -5.64 -22.22
CA ASP A 201 -14.68 -5.73 -20.87
C ASP A 201 -14.34 -4.45 -20.11
N VAL A 202 -15.33 -3.82 -19.49
CA VAL A 202 -15.22 -2.53 -18.81
C VAL A 202 -15.68 -2.65 -17.36
N ALA A 203 -14.84 -2.24 -16.43
CA ALA A 203 -15.20 -1.98 -15.04
C ALA A 203 -14.84 -0.54 -14.68
N ALA A 204 -15.81 0.26 -14.24
CA ALA A 204 -15.61 1.63 -13.81
C ALA A 204 -16.12 1.84 -12.39
N TYR A 205 -15.45 2.69 -11.62
CA TYR A 205 -15.79 2.98 -10.23
C TYR A 205 -15.54 4.45 -9.92
N LEU A 206 -16.46 5.05 -9.15
CA LEU A 206 -16.30 6.38 -8.57
C LEU A 206 -16.90 6.40 -7.16
N ARG A 207 -16.18 7.00 -6.20
CA ARG A 207 -16.68 7.33 -4.87
C ARG A 207 -16.28 8.73 -4.47
N LEU A 208 -17.20 9.39 -3.78
CA LEU A 208 -17.01 10.69 -3.15
C LEU A 208 -17.44 10.59 -1.69
N GLY A 209 -16.67 11.15 -0.77
CA GLY A 209 -16.93 11.01 0.66
C GLY A 209 -16.28 12.07 1.54
N THR A 210 -16.74 12.12 2.79
CA THR A 210 -16.21 12.97 3.86
C THR A 210 -16.43 12.30 5.21
N THR A 211 -15.53 12.54 6.15
CA THR A 211 -15.66 12.15 7.57
C THR A 211 -14.87 13.11 8.44
N GLU A 212 -15.36 13.40 9.65
CA GLU A 212 -14.57 14.05 10.70
C GLU A 212 -13.62 13.07 11.40
N GLY A 213 -13.72 11.78 11.08
CA GLY A 213 -12.87 10.72 11.59
C GLY A 213 -13.27 10.26 12.98
N SER A 214 -13.25 8.95 13.19
CA SER A 214 -13.31 8.41 14.54
C SER A 214 -11.93 8.53 15.19
N GLY A 215 -11.86 9.24 16.31
CA GLY A 215 -10.62 9.49 17.03
C GLY A 215 -10.86 9.50 18.52
N GLY A 216 -9.92 8.92 19.27
CA GLY A 216 -9.88 9.08 20.72
C GLY A 216 -9.50 10.50 21.11
N THR A 217 -9.61 10.80 22.41
CA THR A 217 -9.02 12.02 22.97
C THR A 217 -7.63 11.69 23.50
N VAL A 218 -6.62 12.44 23.06
CA VAL A 218 -5.30 12.41 23.67
C VAL A 218 -5.40 13.13 25.01
N GLY A 219 -5.22 12.42 26.13
CA GLY A 219 -5.37 13.01 27.46
C GLY A 219 -4.15 13.82 27.92
N ALA A 220 -2.96 13.42 27.48
CA ALA A 220 -1.69 14.10 27.71
C ALA A 220 -0.74 13.72 26.57
N ASP A 221 0.16 14.64 26.24
CA ASP A 221 1.08 14.55 25.10
C ASP A 221 2.50 14.99 25.50
N ALA A 222 3.45 14.95 24.56
CA ALA A 222 4.83 15.38 24.82
C ALA A 222 4.89 16.85 25.31
N GLN A 223 4.06 17.73 24.76
CA GLN A 223 3.97 19.11 25.21
C GLN A 223 3.44 19.23 26.65
N THR A 224 2.54 18.35 27.09
CA THR A 224 2.05 18.30 28.48
C THR A 224 3.18 18.01 29.45
N ALA A 225 4.13 17.16 29.08
CA ALA A 225 5.32 16.87 29.88
C ALA A 225 6.26 18.09 29.96
N LEU A 226 6.44 18.80 28.84
CA LEU A 226 7.21 20.05 28.79
C LEU A 226 6.56 21.15 29.63
N ASP A 227 5.23 21.28 29.56
CA ASP A 227 4.43 22.22 30.36
C ASP A 227 4.63 22.02 31.86
N ARG A 228 4.62 20.76 32.32
CA ARG A 228 4.89 20.45 33.74
C ARG A 228 6.32 20.77 34.15
N THR A 229 7.28 20.54 33.25
CA THR A 229 8.71 20.71 33.53
C THR A 229 9.11 22.18 33.54
N PHE A 230 8.55 22.98 32.63
CA PHE A 230 8.94 24.37 32.42
C PHE A 230 7.89 25.39 32.87
N GLY A 231 6.76 24.93 33.42
CA GLY A 231 5.69 25.81 33.92
C GLY A 231 4.89 26.49 32.82
N THR A 232 4.90 25.96 31.59
CA THR A 232 4.10 26.47 30.46
C THR A 232 2.71 25.84 30.41
N ARG A 233 1.84 26.33 29.51
CA ARG A 233 0.50 25.81 29.23
C ARG A 233 0.23 25.84 27.72
N ALA A 234 1.14 25.25 26.96
CA ALA A 234 1.09 25.28 25.50
C ALA A 234 0.38 24.05 24.91
N SER A 235 0.28 22.95 25.67
CA SER A 235 -0.29 21.70 25.16
C SER A 235 -1.72 21.89 24.69
N ASN A 236 -2.02 21.28 23.54
CA ASN A 236 -3.38 21.16 23.03
C ASN A 236 -4.12 19.95 23.65
N ALA A 237 -3.44 19.14 24.46
CA ALA A 237 -4.04 18.05 25.20
C ALA A 237 -4.64 18.56 26.55
N PRO A 238 -5.80 18.04 26.98
CA PRO A 238 -6.57 17.00 26.32
C PRO A 238 -7.32 17.49 25.07
N GLY A 239 -7.28 16.72 23.97
CA GLY A 239 -7.92 17.09 22.70
C GLY A 239 -8.12 15.91 21.74
N PRO A 240 -8.99 16.05 20.72
CA PRO A 240 -9.28 14.97 19.77
C PRO A 240 -8.12 14.74 18.79
N VAL A 241 -7.96 13.48 18.36
CA VAL A 241 -7.09 13.11 17.24
C VAL A 241 -7.73 13.55 15.92
N GLN A 242 -6.93 14.10 15.00
CA GLN A 242 -7.38 14.60 13.70
C GLN A 242 -7.34 13.50 12.63
N ASN A 243 -8.37 12.65 12.56
CA ASN A 243 -8.46 11.58 11.56
C ASN A 243 -9.50 11.82 10.47
N GLY A 244 -10.06 13.03 10.39
CA GLY A 244 -11.00 13.40 9.35
C GLY A 244 -10.33 13.58 8.00
N TYR A 245 -11.07 13.35 6.93
CA TYR A 245 -10.62 13.55 5.55
C TYR A 245 -11.82 13.66 4.60
N ASP A 246 -11.59 14.29 3.46
CA ASP A 246 -12.44 14.15 2.29
C ASP A 246 -11.83 13.11 1.35
N SER A 247 -12.64 12.45 0.53
CA SER A 247 -12.18 11.37 -0.34
C SER A 247 -12.79 11.41 -1.73
N ILE A 248 -11.95 11.30 -2.75
CA ILE A 248 -12.35 11.00 -4.13
C ILE A 248 -11.59 9.75 -4.55
N ASP A 249 -12.30 8.74 -5.01
CA ASP A 249 -11.71 7.50 -5.51
C ASP A 249 -12.28 7.19 -6.88
N ALA A 250 -11.43 7.01 -7.89
CA ALA A 250 -11.82 6.62 -9.23
C ALA A 250 -10.99 5.44 -9.71
N ARG A 251 -11.62 4.46 -10.36
CA ARG A 251 -10.94 3.31 -10.99
C ARG A 251 -11.56 3.02 -12.35
N LEU A 252 -10.72 2.56 -13.27
CA LEU A 252 -11.12 2.01 -14.55
C LEU A 252 -10.28 0.75 -14.83
N ASP A 253 -10.93 -0.35 -15.17
CA ASP A 253 -10.32 -1.59 -15.67
C ASP A 253 -10.92 -1.86 -17.06
N LEU A 254 -10.05 -1.97 -18.05
CA LEU A 254 -10.40 -2.32 -19.42
C LEU A 254 -9.65 -3.60 -19.81
N ALA A 255 -10.34 -4.60 -20.33
CA ALA A 255 -9.70 -5.81 -20.82
C ALA A 255 -10.15 -6.15 -22.25
N LEU A 256 -9.19 -6.52 -23.10
CA LEU A 256 -9.41 -6.93 -24.47
C LEU A 256 -8.39 -8.02 -24.83
N ASP A 257 -8.87 -9.22 -25.14
CA ASP A 257 -8.04 -10.40 -25.40
C ASP A 257 -6.99 -10.65 -24.29
N HIS A 258 -5.71 -10.47 -24.63
CA HIS A 258 -4.57 -10.63 -23.73
C HIS A 258 -4.15 -9.32 -23.04
N TRP A 259 -4.77 -8.19 -23.39
CA TRP A 259 -4.43 -6.88 -22.85
C TRP A 259 -5.38 -6.49 -21.73
N ARG A 260 -4.82 -5.89 -20.68
CA ARG A 260 -5.57 -5.24 -19.61
C ARG A 260 -4.93 -3.91 -19.27
N LEU A 261 -5.74 -2.86 -19.27
CA LEU A 261 -5.38 -1.50 -18.88
C LEU A 261 -6.13 -1.14 -17.60
N ARG A 262 -5.40 -0.67 -16.59
CA ARG A 262 -5.99 -0.18 -15.34
C ARG A 262 -5.55 1.24 -15.06
N LEU A 263 -6.52 2.08 -14.73
CA LEU A 263 -6.31 3.44 -14.24
C LEU A 263 -6.87 3.52 -12.82
N GLY A 264 -6.17 4.25 -11.96
CA GLY A 264 -6.67 4.56 -10.64
C GLY A 264 -6.27 5.96 -10.21
N HIS A 265 -7.17 6.60 -9.47
CA HIS A 265 -6.93 7.88 -8.83
C HIS A 265 -7.54 7.85 -7.43
N ILE A 266 -6.75 8.25 -6.45
CA ILE A 266 -7.16 8.46 -5.07
C ILE A 266 -6.75 9.88 -4.72
N ASP A 267 -7.72 10.68 -4.30
CA ASP A 267 -7.51 12.02 -3.77
C ASP A 267 -8.01 12.07 -2.32
N ARG A 268 -7.19 12.61 -1.43
CA ARG A 268 -7.48 12.80 0.00
C ARG A 268 -7.20 14.26 0.40
N PRO A 269 -8.08 15.20 0.03
CA PRO A 269 -8.00 16.57 0.52
C PRO A 269 -8.42 16.65 1.98
N ASN A 270 -7.98 17.71 2.66
CA ASN A 270 -8.35 18.01 4.04
C ASN A 270 -8.08 16.89 5.05
N HIS A 271 -7.11 16.00 4.78
CA HIS A 271 -6.86 14.87 5.66
C HIS A 271 -6.09 15.32 6.91
N GLY A 272 -6.56 14.96 8.10
CA GLY A 272 -5.93 15.33 9.36
C GLY A 272 -4.58 14.64 9.58
N THR A 273 -3.76 15.22 10.45
CA THR A 273 -2.43 14.70 10.82
C THR A 273 -2.48 13.73 12.00
N GLY A 274 -3.65 13.21 12.35
CA GLY A 274 -3.81 12.27 13.44
C GLY A 274 -3.41 12.89 14.79
N THR A 275 -2.39 12.33 15.41
CA THR A 275 -1.80 12.80 16.69
C THR A 275 -0.70 13.84 16.53
N GLY A 276 -0.32 14.20 15.30
CA GLY A 276 0.85 15.03 15.01
C GLY A 276 2.10 14.19 14.73
N VAL A 277 3.28 14.83 14.73
CA VAL A 277 4.57 14.18 14.40
C VAL A 277 5.62 14.21 15.52
N ALA A 278 5.32 14.88 16.64
CA ALA A 278 6.25 15.03 17.77
C ALA A 278 5.70 14.42 19.06
N ASP A 279 4.73 13.51 18.94
CA ASP A 279 3.88 13.08 20.05
C ASP A 279 3.22 14.26 20.79
N ALA A 280 3.10 15.41 20.13
CA ALA A 280 2.40 16.60 20.59
C ALA A 280 1.20 16.83 19.69
N LEU A 281 0.03 17.05 20.31
CA LEU A 281 -1.23 17.07 19.57
C LEU A 281 -1.28 18.29 18.63
N ASP A 282 -1.54 18.01 17.36
CA ASP A 282 -1.72 19.00 16.29
C ASP A 282 -3.19 19.02 15.83
N PRO A 283 -4.03 19.91 16.39
CA PRO A 283 -5.45 19.96 16.07
C PRO A 283 -5.77 20.81 14.83
N LEU A 284 -4.80 21.58 14.30
CA LEU A 284 -5.07 22.59 13.27
C LEU A 284 -4.72 22.09 11.88
N THR A 285 -3.76 21.19 11.78
CA THR A 285 -3.17 20.84 10.49
C THR A 285 -3.98 19.82 9.73
N LYS A 286 -4.13 20.12 8.44
CA LYS A 286 -4.64 19.22 7.43
C LYS A 286 -3.62 19.13 6.31
N GLY A 287 -3.65 18.05 5.55
CA GLY A 287 -2.83 17.87 4.36
C GLY A 287 -3.68 17.50 3.15
N HIS A 288 -2.99 17.35 2.03
CA HIS A 288 -3.56 16.87 0.77
C HIS A 288 -2.66 15.77 0.20
N GLY A 289 -3.20 14.56 0.03
CA GLY A 289 -2.48 13.47 -0.62
C GLY A 289 -3.16 13.01 -1.89
N LYS A 290 -2.37 12.75 -2.94
CA LYS A 290 -2.87 12.29 -4.24
C LYS A 290 -2.08 11.07 -4.70
N TYR A 291 -2.79 10.11 -5.30
CA TYR A 291 -2.22 8.94 -5.95
C TYR A 291 -2.88 8.72 -7.28
N THR A 292 -2.06 8.57 -8.31
CA THR A 292 -2.53 8.18 -9.65
C THR A 292 -1.69 7.02 -10.14
N ASN A 293 -2.35 5.99 -10.67
CA ASN A 293 -1.68 4.84 -11.25
C ASN A 293 -2.24 4.51 -12.63
N LEU A 294 -1.35 4.05 -13.50
CA LEU A 294 -1.61 3.52 -14.82
C LEU A 294 -0.89 2.18 -14.92
N ASP A 295 -1.58 1.12 -15.30
CA ASP A 295 -1.02 -0.20 -15.50
C ASP A 295 -1.48 -0.79 -16.82
N LEU A 296 -0.52 -1.19 -17.65
CA LEU A 296 -0.77 -1.93 -18.88
C LEU A 296 -0.13 -3.30 -18.75
N THR A 297 -0.96 -4.33 -18.73
CA THR A 297 -0.53 -5.72 -18.67
C THR A 297 -0.93 -6.42 -19.96
N TRP A 298 0.02 -7.11 -20.58
CA TRP A 298 -0.24 -8.14 -21.57
C TRP A 298 0.05 -9.50 -20.95
N HIS A 299 -0.93 -10.41 -20.98
CA HIS A 299 -0.80 -11.74 -20.42
C HIS A 299 -1.37 -12.77 -21.38
N ASN A 300 -0.51 -13.68 -21.85
CA ASN A 300 -0.93 -14.84 -22.60
C ASN A 300 -0.58 -16.12 -21.82
N PRO A 301 -1.56 -16.78 -21.19
CA PRO A 301 -1.34 -17.98 -20.39
C PRO A 301 -1.03 -19.22 -21.24
N LYS A 302 -1.24 -19.17 -22.57
CA LYS A 302 -1.04 -20.28 -23.50
C LYS A 302 -0.36 -19.79 -24.78
N LEU A 303 0.79 -19.12 -24.64
CA LEU A 303 1.56 -18.63 -25.78
C LEU A 303 2.03 -19.78 -26.67
N THR A 304 2.45 -20.88 -26.05
CA THR A 304 2.65 -22.19 -26.69
C THR A 304 2.15 -23.28 -25.74
N GLU A 305 2.27 -24.56 -26.11
CA GLU A 305 1.87 -25.70 -25.27
C GLU A 305 2.44 -25.63 -23.84
N ASN A 306 3.68 -25.15 -23.69
CA ASN A 306 4.39 -25.17 -22.41
C ASN A 306 4.76 -23.78 -21.87
N TRP A 307 4.43 -22.71 -22.59
CA TRP A 307 4.85 -21.35 -22.22
C TRP A 307 3.66 -20.42 -21.98
N ALA A 308 3.68 -19.76 -20.82
CA ALA A 308 2.93 -18.54 -20.57
C ALA A 308 3.88 -17.34 -20.53
N LEU A 309 3.43 -16.19 -20.99
CA LEU A 309 4.22 -14.96 -21.01
C LEU A 309 3.38 -13.79 -20.49
N THR A 310 3.99 -12.97 -19.64
CA THR A 310 3.41 -11.74 -19.10
C THR A 310 4.37 -10.60 -19.30
N ALA A 311 3.91 -9.49 -19.84
CA ALA A 311 4.62 -8.22 -19.90
C ALA A 311 3.77 -7.16 -19.20
N GLN A 312 4.39 -6.35 -18.36
CA GLN A 312 3.70 -5.31 -17.59
C GLN A 312 4.50 -4.01 -17.66
N ALA A 313 3.79 -2.91 -17.89
CA ALA A 313 4.30 -1.56 -17.78
C ALA A 313 3.38 -0.76 -16.86
N SER A 314 3.91 -0.29 -15.74
CA SER A 314 3.16 0.46 -14.74
C SER A 314 3.81 1.82 -14.49
N TYR A 315 2.99 2.86 -14.40
CA TYR A 315 3.34 4.20 -13.99
C TYR A 315 2.54 4.56 -12.73
N TYR A 316 3.21 5.20 -11.79
CA TYR A 316 2.65 5.61 -10.53
C TYR A 316 3.15 7.01 -10.19
N ASP A 317 2.25 7.87 -9.72
CA ASP A 317 2.50 9.25 -9.37
C ASP A 317 1.84 9.53 -8.01
N THR A 318 2.60 10.12 -7.09
CA THR A 318 2.12 10.44 -5.76
C THR A 318 2.65 11.78 -5.30
N SER A 319 1.82 12.51 -4.56
CA SER A 319 2.24 13.71 -3.84
C SER A 319 1.64 13.78 -2.45
N GLU A 320 2.39 14.36 -1.53
CA GLU A 320 1.88 14.84 -0.24
C GLU A 320 2.18 16.34 -0.17
N GLU A 321 1.10 17.11 -0.14
CA GLU A 321 1.07 18.56 -0.28
C GLU A 321 0.38 19.18 0.94
N GLU A 322 0.60 20.48 1.15
CA GLU A 322 -0.17 21.33 2.07
C GLU A 322 -0.17 20.89 3.55
N VAL A 323 0.83 20.12 3.99
CA VAL A 323 0.88 19.65 5.39
C VAL A 323 1.60 20.68 6.27
N ASP A 324 0.86 21.63 6.87
CA ASP A 324 1.40 22.60 7.84
C ASP A 324 1.70 21.96 9.21
N ILE A 325 2.64 21.01 9.26
CA ILE A 325 2.88 20.22 10.45
C ILE A 325 3.33 21.12 11.61
N THR A 326 2.55 21.11 12.69
CA THR A 326 2.95 21.73 13.95
C THR A 326 3.69 20.71 14.79
N LEU A 327 5.01 20.85 14.90
CA LEU A 327 5.84 20.00 15.76
C LEU A 327 5.50 20.26 17.24
N PHE A 328 5.47 21.53 17.63
CA PHE A 328 5.07 21.97 18.96
C PHE A 328 4.25 23.26 18.87
N PRO A 329 3.19 23.41 19.68
CA PRO A 329 2.29 24.55 19.61
C PRO A 329 2.96 25.87 20.04
N ALA A 330 2.31 26.98 19.73
CA ALA A 330 2.72 28.28 20.26
C ALA A 330 2.69 28.29 21.80
N GLY A 331 3.68 28.95 22.42
CA GLY A 331 3.88 28.95 23.87
C GLY A 331 4.79 27.83 24.39
N SER A 332 5.29 26.96 23.50
CA SER A 332 6.22 25.89 23.88
C SER A 332 7.58 26.46 24.26
N ALA A 333 8.10 26.05 25.43
CA ALA A 333 9.40 26.47 25.95
C ALA A 333 10.43 25.33 25.91
N PHE A 334 11.61 25.64 25.37
CA PHE A 334 12.77 24.76 25.33
C PHE A 334 13.99 25.46 25.95
N PRO A 335 14.01 25.68 27.28
CA PRO A 335 15.00 26.55 27.92
C PRO A 335 16.45 26.07 27.80
N LEU A 336 16.68 24.81 27.43
CA LEU A 336 18.01 24.26 27.17
C LEU A 336 18.54 24.56 25.75
N ALA A 337 17.70 25.02 24.83
CA ALA A 337 18.04 25.20 23.42
C ALA A 337 18.43 26.64 23.01
N LEU A 338 18.31 27.62 23.91
CA LEU A 338 18.68 29.02 23.67
C LEU A 338 19.49 29.59 24.84
N PRO A 339 20.55 30.40 24.62
CA PRO A 339 21.02 31.33 25.63
C PRO A 339 19.89 32.35 25.89
N GLY A 340 19.17 32.18 27.01
CA GLY A 340 18.02 33.05 27.37
C GLY A 340 16.64 32.39 27.33
N GLY A 341 16.54 31.08 27.03
CA GLY A 341 15.36 30.26 27.32
C GLY A 341 13.98 30.76 26.84
N ALA A 342 13.92 31.44 25.69
CA ALA A 342 12.66 32.01 25.21
C ALA A 342 11.71 30.93 24.67
N SER A 343 10.44 31.04 25.05
CA SER A 343 9.31 30.30 24.47
C SER A 343 9.11 30.68 23.00
N SER A 344 8.77 29.72 22.13
CA SER A 344 8.32 30.07 20.78
C SER A 344 6.93 30.70 20.86
N THR A 345 6.79 31.95 20.41
CA THR A 345 5.50 32.66 20.38
C THR A 345 4.61 32.23 19.21
N VAL A 346 5.20 31.59 18.19
CA VAL A 346 4.54 31.19 16.94
C VAL A 346 4.46 29.66 16.77
N GLY A 347 4.99 28.90 17.73
CA GLY A 347 5.11 27.45 17.63
C GLY A 347 6.30 27.01 16.77
N MET A 348 6.44 25.71 16.57
CA MET A 348 7.43 25.10 15.69
C MET A 348 6.69 24.43 14.55
N VAL A 349 6.74 25.04 13.38
CA VAL A 349 5.94 24.66 12.22
C VAL A 349 6.86 24.34 11.05
N GLY A 350 6.51 23.28 10.32
CA GLY A 350 7.18 22.88 9.10
C GLY A 350 6.18 22.38 8.07
N ARG A 351 6.38 22.74 6.81
CA ARG A 351 5.59 22.30 5.67
C ARG A 351 6.47 21.52 4.69
N PRO A 352 6.80 20.25 4.99
CA PRO A 352 7.49 19.39 4.05
C PRO A 352 6.50 18.87 2.98
N GLU A 353 6.89 18.97 1.72
CA GLU A 353 6.13 18.47 0.58
C GLU A 353 7.06 17.72 -0.36
N HIS A 354 6.54 16.64 -0.96
CA HIS A 354 7.29 15.85 -1.93
C HIS A 354 6.37 15.33 -3.04
N TRP A 355 6.97 15.20 -4.22
CA TRP A 355 6.36 14.58 -5.37
C TRP A 355 7.27 13.47 -5.87
N GLU A 356 6.66 12.32 -6.12
CA GLU A 356 7.36 11.11 -6.53
C GLU A 356 6.62 10.46 -7.69
N ARG A 357 7.41 9.99 -8.65
CA ARG A 357 6.93 9.15 -9.75
C ARG A 357 7.73 7.87 -9.81
N GLN A 358 7.03 6.78 -10.12
CA GLN A 358 7.62 5.46 -10.26
C GLN A 358 7.22 4.85 -11.60
N GLN A 359 8.18 4.23 -12.27
CA GLN A 359 7.97 3.47 -13.49
C GLN A 359 8.46 2.04 -13.25
N ARG A 360 7.64 1.06 -13.62
CA ARG A 360 7.96 -0.36 -13.50
C ARG A 360 7.72 -1.03 -14.83
N LEU A 361 8.75 -1.68 -15.36
CA LEU A 361 8.66 -2.52 -16.55
C LEU A 361 9.06 -3.94 -16.13
N SER A 362 8.26 -4.93 -16.49
CA SER A 362 8.63 -6.32 -16.25
C SER A 362 8.16 -7.22 -17.38
N VAL A 363 8.93 -8.27 -17.62
CA VAL A 363 8.55 -9.40 -18.48
C VAL A 363 8.87 -10.67 -17.71
N SER A 364 7.91 -11.59 -17.67
CA SER A 364 8.10 -12.90 -17.06
C SER A 364 7.47 -14.00 -17.90
N ALA A 365 8.17 -15.13 -17.97
CA ALA A 365 7.75 -16.33 -18.67
C ALA A 365 7.68 -17.50 -17.69
N LEU A 366 6.64 -18.32 -17.84
CA LEU A 366 6.46 -19.55 -17.07
C LEU A 366 6.53 -20.74 -18.03
N TYR A 367 7.44 -21.67 -17.76
CA TYR A 367 7.60 -22.91 -18.51
C TYR A 367 7.10 -24.10 -17.68
N GLY A 368 6.10 -24.80 -18.21
CA GLY A 368 5.47 -25.97 -17.57
C GLY A 368 5.79 -27.31 -18.24
N GLY A 369 6.80 -27.38 -19.11
CA GLY A 369 7.09 -28.60 -19.88
C GLY A 369 7.84 -29.70 -19.12
N PHE A 370 8.24 -29.46 -17.88
CA PHE A 370 8.89 -30.46 -17.03
C PHE A 370 7.87 -31.15 -16.14
N GLU A 371 7.99 -32.47 -16.00
CA GLU A 371 7.17 -33.23 -15.05
C GLU A 371 7.43 -32.72 -13.62
N LYS A 372 6.38 -32.24 -12.94
CA LYS A 372 6.39 -31.74 -11.54
C LYS A 372 7.14 -30.43 -11.27
N HIS A 373 7.70 -29.78 -12.30
CA HIS A 373 8.48 -28.55 -12.16
C HIS A 373 7.90 -27.42 -13.02
N LYS A 374 7.92 -26.19 -12.51
CA LYS A 374 7.45 -25.00 -13.23
C LYS A 374 8.50 -23.90 -13.16
N LEU A 375 9.30 -23.77 -14.21
CA LEU A 375 10.33 -22.74 -14.24
C LEU A 375 9.73 -21.37 -14.55
N ARG A 376 9.97 -20.40 -13.68
CA ARG A 376 9.62 -19.00 -13.91
C ARG A 376 10.89 -18.18 -14.10
N ALA A 377 11.01 -17.54 -15.25
CA ALA A 377 12.11 -16.62 -15.53
C ALA A 377 11.54 -15.23 -15.79
N GLY A 378 12.25 -14.19 -15.38
CA GLY A 378 11.82 -12.84 -15.67
C GLY A 378 12.93 -11.81 -15.53
N ALA A 379 12.67 -10.63 -16.07
CA ALA A 379 13.51 -9.47 -15.93
C ALA A 379 12.65 -8.22 -15.80
N GLY A 380 13.18 -7.20 -15.15
CA GLY A 380 12.48 -5.94 -14.98
C GLY A 380 13.39 -4.77 -14.71
N TYR A 381 12.77 -3.60 -14.81
CA TYR A 381 13.37 -2.30 -14.59
C TYR A 381 12.41 -1.46 -13.76
N ASN A 382 12.91 -0.94 -12.64
CA ASN A 382 12.20 -0.01 -11.78
C ASN A 382 12.98 1.32 -11.74
N LEU A 383 12.27 2.41 -12.00
CA LEU A 383 12.75 3.77 -11.81
C LEU A 383 11.87 4.44 -10.78
N VAL A 384 12.47 4.98 -9.75
CA VAL A 384 11.81 5.80 -8.74
C VAL A 384 12.48 7.17 -8.75
N ASP A 385 11.69 8.21 -8.95
CA ASP A 385 12.19 9.57 -9.12
C ASP A 385 11.39 10.52 -8.22
N MET A 386 12.05 10.97 -7.15
CA MET A 386 11.55 12.05 -6.31
C MET A 386 11.99 13.36 -6.93
N TYR A 387 11.20 13.86 -7.87
CA TYR A 387 11.60 14.92 -8.77
C TYR A 387 11.41 16.32 -8.18
N ARG A 388 10.62 16.46 -7.12
CA ARG A 388 10.39 17.73 -6.44
C ARG A 388 10.23 17.52 -4.93
N VAL A 389 10.91 18.36 -4.17
CA VAL A 389 10.79 18.46 -2.71
C VAL A 389 10.79 19.94 -2.36
N THR A 390 9.83 20.36 -1.55
CA THR A 390 9.77 21.72 -1.00
C THR A 390 9.60 21.65 0.51
N GLU A 391 10.23 22.58 1.22
CA GLU A 391 10.07 22.67 2.67
C GLU A 391 10.15 24.13 3.10
N THR A 392 9.19 24.54 3.94
CA THR A 392 9.33 25.76 4.72
C THR A 392 9.23 25.41 6.19
N LYS A 393 10.05 26.01 7.04
CA LYS A 393 9.99 25.76 8.49
C LYS A 393 10.63 26.89 9.27
N ASN A 394 10.33 26.95 10.57
CA ASN A 394 10.97 27.91 11.48
C ASN A 394 11.90 27.25 12.51
N PHE A 395 12.09 25.93 12.45
CA PHE A 395 12.89 25.18 13.42
C PHE A 395 14.00 24.33 12.78
N THR A 396 14.99 23.97 13.59
CA THR A 396 16.01 22.95 13.30
C THR A 396 16.24 22.13 14.56
N PHE A 397 16.95 21.01 14.47
CA PHE A 397 17.26 20.18 15.64
C PHE A 397 18.70 20.37 16.07
N VAL A 398 18.91 20.59 17.37
CA VAL A 398 20.24 20.58 17.99
C VAL A 398 20.40 19.42 18.93
N TYR A 399 21.56 18.79 18.86
CA TYR A 399 21.91 17.71 19.77
C TYR A 399 22.48 18.29 21.07
N ILE A 400 21.83 17.99 22.19
CA ILE A 400 22.28 18.33 23.53
C ILE A 400 22.73 17.04 24.23
N PRO A 401 24.01 16.93 24.65
CA PRO A 401 24.52 15.74 25.36
C PRO A 401 23.67 15.40 26.59
N GLY A 402 23.24 14.15 26.70
CA GLY A 402 22.41 13.66 27.82
C GLY A 402 20.90 13.97 27.69
N VAL A 403 20.49 14.76 26.70
CA VAL A 403 19.07 15.08 26.42
C VAL A 403 18.63 14.56 25.05
N GLY A 404 19.52 14.58 24.05
CA GLY A 404 19.22 14.17 22.67
C GLY A 404 18.94 15.37 21.75
N TYR A 405 18.23 15.14 20.65
CA TYR A 405 17.86 16.20 19.72
C TYR A 405 16.67 17.00 20.24
N VAL A 406 16.84 18.31 20.34
CA VAL A 406 15.81 19.26 20.78
C VAL A 406 15.55 20.23 19.64
N PRO A 407 14.29 20.52 19.29
CA PRO A 407 14.00 21.51 18.28
C PRO A 407 14.32 22.92 18.82
N GLN A 408 14.84 23.76 17.93
CA GLN A 408 15.17 25.16 18.20
C GLN A 408 14.75 26.02 17.02
N CYS A 409 14.39 27.28 17.29
CA CYS A 409 14.14 28.22 16.20
C CYS A 409 15.40 28.46 15.36
N ILE A 410 15.25 28.56 14.04
CA ILE A 410 16.37 28.81 13.12
C ILE A 410 16.98 30.20 13.36
N ASN A 411 16.17 31.16 13.77
CA ASN A 411 16.60 32.52 14.09
C ASN A 411 15.89 33.05 15.33
N LEU A 412 16.37 34.17 15.87
CA LEU A 412 15.81 34.81 17.07
C LEU A 412 14.34 35.24 16.92
N ALA A 413 13.87 35.46 15.69
CA ALA A 413 12.48 35.84 15.42
C ALA A 413 11.55 34.62 15.25
N CYS A 414 12.07 33.39 15.29
CA CYS A 414 11.35 32.16 14.96
C CYS A 414 10.55 32.26 13.65
N SER A 415 11.06 33.01 12.66
CA SER A 415 10.37 33.23 11.41
C SER A 415 10.46 31.98 10.51
N ILE A 416 9.40 31.72 9.75
CA ILE A 416 9.42 30.67 8.72
C ILE A 416 10.44 31.05 7.64
N VAL A 417 11.30 30.10 7.28
CA VAL A 417 12.26 30.22 6.18
C VAL A 417 12.08 29.05 5.21
N GLU A 418 12.48 29.27 3.97
CA GLU A 418 12.60 28.18 2.99
C GLU A 418 13.79 27.29 3.36
N ALA A 419 13.55 26.00 3.53
CA ALA A 419 14.58 25.02 3.83
C ALA A 419 15.12 24.44 2.52
N THR A 420 16.39 24.69 2.24
CA THR A 420 17.04 24.31 0.98
C THR A 420 18.33 23.56 1.24
N GLN A 421 18.86 22.91 0.20
CA GLN A 421 20.19 22.32 0.31
C GLN A 421 21.28 23.39 0.52
N ALA A 422 21.10 24.58 -0.07
CA ALA A 422 22.06 25.68 -0.01
C ALA A 422 22.25 26.25 1.41
N ASN A 423 21.18 26.27 2.21
CA ASN A 423 21.25 26.69 3.61
C ASN A 423 21.39 25.52 4.60
N GLY A 424 21.55 24.29 4.11
CA GLY A 424 21.75 23.09 4.92
C GLY A 424 20.55 22.68 5.76
N LEU A 425 19.34 23.18 5.43
CA LEU A 425 18.12 22.91 6.21
C LEU A 425 17.20 21.89 5.55
N ALA A 426 17.36 21.57 4.26
CA ALA A 426 16.47 20.65 3.56
C ALA A 426 16.38 19.28 4.26
N PHE A 427 15.15 18.83 4.54
CA PHE A 427 14.90 17.49 5.09
C PHE A 427 15.23 16.37 4.09
N LEU A 428 15.08 16.65 2.79
CA LEU A 428 15.30 15.71 1.71
C LEU A 428 15.63 16.49 0.44
N THR A 429 16.43 15.89 -0.44
CA THR A 429 16.76 16.45 -1.75
C THR A 429 16.16 15.58 -2.85
N PRO A 430 15.76 16.17 -4.00
CA PRO A 430 15.38 15.40 -5.17
C PRO A 430 16.44 14.35 -5.52
N HIS A 431 16.01 13.12 -5.76
CA HIS A 431 16.90 12.01 -6.04
C HIS A 431 16.18 10.92 -6.83
N GLU A 432 16.98 10.07 -7.47
CA GLU A 432 16.51 9.03 -8.35
C GLU A 432 17.14 7.69 -7.97
N ARG A 433 16.34 6.61 -8.01
CA ARG A 433 16.79 5.25 -7.80
C ARG A 433 16.41 4.38 -8.97
N ARG A 434 17.39 3.68 -9.54
CA ARG A 434 17.20 2.69 -10.60
C ARG A 434 17.49 1.29 -10.07
N SER A 435 16.64 0.34 -10.46
CA SER A 435 16.86 -1.08 -10.20
C SER A 435 16.61 -1.87 -11.47
N VAL A 436 17.61 -2.62 -11.90
CA VAL A 436 17.48 -3.62 -12.97
C VAL A 436 17.64 -4.97 -12.29
N PHE A 437 16.76 -5.91 -12.60
CA PHE A 437 16.82 -7.25 -12.04
C PHE A 437 16.45 -8.31 -13.06
N ALA A 438 16.96 -9.50 -12.84
CA ALA A 438 16.55 -10.72 -13.51
C ALA A 438 16.49 -11.84 -12.48
N TYR A 439 15.61 -12.82 -12.71
CA TYR A 439 15.43 -13.94 -11.81
C TYR A 439 15.08 -15.21 -12.58
N LEU A 440 15.36 -16.34 -11.93
CA LEU A 440 14.93 -17.67 -12.31
C LEU A 440 14.47 -18.40 -11.03
N GLN A 441 13.28 -18.97 -11.07
CA GLN A 441 12.63 -19.71 -10.00
C GLN A 441 12.15 -21.05 -10.56
N ASP A 442 12.08 -22.07 -9.71
CA ASP A 442 11.48 -23.38 -9.97
C ASP A 442 10.33 -23.61 -8.98
#